data_AF-A0A9E6CGL7-F1
#
_entry.id   AF-A0A9E6CGL7-F1
#
_cell.length_a   1.000
_cell.length_b   1.000
_cell.length_c   1.000
_cell.angle_alpha   90.00
_cell.angle_beta   90.00
_cell.angle_gamma   90.00
#
_symmetry.space_group_name_H-M   'P 1'
#
loop_
_entity.id
_entity.type
_entity.pdbx_description
1 polymer ?
#
loop_
_entity_poly.entity_id
_entity_poly.type
_entity_poly.pdbx_seq_one_letter_code
_entity_poly.pdbx_strand_id
1 'polypeptide(L)'
;MFKGLTAIVIAIMLVSFATAAYASTDEFVEGMRNKLWRGAVNTLTGWVELPTQIIKGYSEGFMGDETGKVAGTVMGIFDGLCHFAGRTASGLVDLFGFWTANPVDNAGVGLPLDAEYAWEEGEPYDMFDPNLMDGGVKPIGKKLLRGAGNIFLGVAELPGQVIKGASEGAPDLGIIKGLWYWYSREVYGFSDIVTVLLPGTKDQVGMPFDEEYPWDALVDNM
;
A
#
# COMPACT_ATOMS: atom_id res chain seq x y z
N MET A 1 17.31 -9.23 -25.51
CA MET A 1 16.48 -10.46 -25.46
C MET A 1 16.56 -11.17 -24.11
N PHE A 2 17.75 -11.45 -23.55
CA PHE A 2 17.88 -12.17 -22.27
C PHE A 2 17.29 -11.46 -21.04
N LYS A 3 17.35 -10.13 -20.93
CA LYS A 3 16.86 -9.40 -19.74
C LYS A 3 15.35 -9.56 -19.49
N GLY A 4 14.53 -9.59 -20.56
CA GLY A 4 13.09 -9.75 -20.44
C GLY A 4 12.69 -11.16 -20.01
N LEU A 5 13.37 -12.18 -20.54
CA LEU A 5 13.16 -13.57 -20.13
C LEU A 5 13.53 -13.79 -18.66
N THR A 6 14.66 -13.21 -18.21
CA THR A 6 15.06 -13.28 -16.80
C THR A 6 14.03 -12.65 -15.87
N ALA A 7 13.48 -11.48 -16.22
CA ALA A 7 12.44 -10.83 -15.42
C ALA A 7 11.16 -11.67 -15.33
N ILE A 8 10.74 -12.28 -16.44
CA ILE A 8 9.56 -13.18 -16.48
C ILE A 8 9.80 -14.40 -15.60
N VAL A 9 10.97 -15.03 -15.68
CA VAL A 9 11.31 -16.20 -14.86
C VAL A 9 11.32 -15.83 -13.37
N ILE A 10 11.87 -14.66 -13.01
CA ILE A 10 11.84 -14.16 -11.63
C ILE A 10 10.39 -13.94 -11.17
N ALA A 11 9.55 -13.28 -11.98
CA ALA A 11 8.15 -13.07 -11.63
C ALA A 11 7.39 -14.40 -11.41
N ILE A 12 7.60 -15.39 -12.29
CA ILE A 12 7.01 -16.72 -12.14
C ILE A 12 7.48 -17.40 -10.84
N MET A 13 8.78 -17.33 -10.52
CA MET A 13 9.31 -17.90 -9.27
C MET A 13 8.70 -17.21 -8.04
N LEU A 14 8.58 -15.88 -8.04
CA LEU A 14 8.02 -15.11 -6.94
C LEU A 14 6.54 -15.41 -6.72
N VAL A 15 5.75 -15.50 -7.80
CA VAL A 15 4.35 -15.95 -7.74
C VAL A 15 4.27 -17.39 -7.21
N SER A 16 5.18 -18.27 -7.63
CA SER A 16 5.21 -19.66 -7.18
C SER A 16 5.49 -19.77 -5.68
N PHE A 17 6.42 -18.96 -5.14
CA PHE A 17 6.68 -18.89 -3.71
C PHE A 17 5.46 -18.42 -2.91
N ALA A 18 4.76 -17.40 -3.41
CA ALA A 18 3.55 -16.89 -2.78
C ALA A 18 2.45 -17.97 -2.74
N THR A 19 2.23 -18.69 -3.86
CA THR A 19 1.25 -19.81 -3.91
C THR A 19 1.62 -20.99 -3.02
N ALA A 20 2.92 -21.28 -2.87
CA ALA A 20 3.41 -22.36 -2.02
C ALA A 20 3.27 -22.01 -0.52
N ALA A 21 3.52 -20.75 -0.14
CA ALA A 21 3.44 -20.29 1.25
C ALA A 21 2.02 -20.42 1.85
N TYR A 22 0.97 -20.37 1.04
CA TYR A 22 -0.42 -20.37 1.49
C TYR A 22 -1.26 -21.58 1.08
N ALA A 23 -0.63 -22.63 0.54
CA ALA A 23 -1.32 -23.85 0.10
C ALA A 23 -2.62 -23.52 -0.67
N SER A 24 -2.51 -22.68 -1.72
CA SER A 24 -3.58 -22.18 -2.60
C SER A 24 -5.03 -22.35 -2.10
N THR A 25 -5.48 -21.48 -1.19
CA THR A 25 -6.92 -21.27 -0.99
C THR A 25 -7.48 -20.38 -2.10
N ASP A 26 -8.77 -20.53 -2.43
CA ASP A 26 -9.43 -19.67 -3.43
C ASP A 26 -9.33 -18.18 -3.03
N GLU A 27 -9.36 -17.89 -1.72
CA GLU A 27 -9.19 -16.57 -1.13
C GLU A 27 -7.84 -15.93 -1.48
N PHE A 28 -6.76 -16.73 -1.55
CA PHE A 28 -5.44 -16.21 -1.90
C PHE A 28 -5.37 -15.76 -3.37
N VAL A 29 -5.85 -16.61 -4.27
CA VAL A 29 -5.87 -16.31 -5.71
C VAL A 29 -6.79 -15.12 -6.00
N GLU A 30 -7.94 -15.06 -5.33
CA GLU A 30 -8.86 -13.93 -5.41
C GLU A 30 -8.23 -12.64 -4.89
N GLY A 31 -7.54 -12.67 -3.74
CA GLY A 31 -6.81 -11.53 -3.20
C GLY A 31 -5.77 -10.98 -4.18
N MET A 32 -4.93 -11.86 -4.74
CA MET A 32 -3.93 -11.48 -5.75
C MET A 32 -4.57 -10.88 -7.02
N ARG A 33 -5.67 -11.47 -7.50
CA ARG A 33 -6.43 -10.97 -8.66
C ARG A 33 -7.02 -9.60 -8.39
N ASN A 34 -7.63 -9.41 -7.21
CA ASN A 34 -8.25 -8.13 -6.83
C ASN A 34 -7.18 -7.05 -6.72
N LYS A 35 -6.00 -7.37 -6.18
CA LYS A 35 -4.86 -6.46 -6.13
C LYS A 35 -4.36 -6.10 -7.52
N LEU A 36 -4.20 -7.09 -8.41
CA LEU A 36 -3.83 -6.84 -9.80
C LEU A 36 -4.83 -5.92 -10.51
N TRP A 37 -6.13 -6.18 -10.33
CA TRP A 37 -7.20 -5.39 -10.94
C TRP A 37 -7.24 -3.97 -10.40
N ARG A 38 -7.23 -3.80 -9.07
CA ARG A 38 -7.16 -2.49 -8.41
C ARG A 38 -5.93 -1.72 -8.87
N GLY A 39 -4.78 -2.39 -8.96
CA GLY A 39 -3.54 -1.83 -9.46
C GLY A 39 -3.65 -1.30 -10.89
N ALA A 40 -4.21 -2.12 -11.80
CA ALA A 40 -4.45 -1.72 -13.17
C ALA A 40 -5.41 -0.52 -13.27
N VAL A 41 -6.52 -0.57 -12.55
CA VAL A 41 -7.52 0.51 -12.51
C VAL A 41 -6.88 1.80 -12.01
N ASN A 42 -6.28 1.80 -10.81
CA ASN A 42 -5.70 2.99 -10.21
C ASN A 42 -4.55 3.58 -11.05
N THR A 43 -3.72 2.74 -11.67
CA THR A 43 -2.67 3.20 -12.58
C THR A 43 -3.26 3.89 -13.82
N LEU A 44 -4.33 3.34 -14.39
CA LEU A 44 -4.91 3.84 -15.64
C LEU A 44 -5.88 4.99 -15.45
N THR A 45 -6.52 5.10 -14.28
CA THR A 45 -7.55 6.13 -14.01
C THR A 45 -7.08 7.21 -13.05
N GLY A 46 -5.85 7.12 -12.53
CA GLY A 46 -5.23 8.15 -11.69
C GLY A 46 -5.40 9.56 -12.24
N TRP A 47 -5.28 9.75 -13.56
CA TRP A 47 -5.38 11.07 -14.22
C TRP A 47 -6.76 11.73 -14.08
N VAL A 48 -7.80 10.96 -13.72
CA VAL A 48 -9.16 11.47 -13.46
C VAL A 48 -9.20 12.26 -12.13
N GLU A 49 -8.28 12.03 -11.20
CA GLU A 49 -8.18 12.79 -9.94
C GLU A 49 -8.01 14.29 -10.20
N LEU A 50 -7.24 14.68 -11.22
CA LEU A 50 -6.97 16.09 -11.48
C LEU A 50 -8.25 16.88 -11.80
N PRO A 51 -9.06 16.52 -12.82
CA PRO A 51 -10.31 17.23 -13.06
C PRO A 51 -11.32 17.07 -11.91
N THR A 52 -11.41 15.90 -11.25
CA THR A 52 -12.34 15.69 -10.13
C THR A 52 -12.05 16.63 -8.97
N GLN A 53 -10.79 16.73 -8.53
CA GLN A 53 -10.39 17.58 -7.41
C GLN A 53 -10.49 19.07 -7.73
N ILE A 54 -10.27 19.49 -8.99
CA ILE A 54 -10.50 20.88 -9.43
C ILE A 54 -11.98 21.25 -9.31
N ILE A 55 -12.89 20.36 -9.77
CA ILE A 55 -14.33 20.58 -9.69
C ILE A 55 -14.78 20.62 -8.22
N LYS A 56 -14.26 19.71 -7.40
CA LYS A 56 -14.52 19.65 -5.97
C LYS A 56 -14.08 20.94 -5.27
N GLY A 57 -12.82 21.36 -5.44
CA GLY A 57 -12.31 22.60 -4.87
C GLY A 57 -13.03 23.87 -5.35
N TYR A 58 -13.49 23.92 -6.61
CA TYR A 58 -14.34 25.03 -7.08
C TYR A 58 -15.71 25.06 -6.41
N SER A 59 -16.30 23.88 -6.19
CA SER A 59 -17.65 23.73 -5.64
C SER A 59 -17.69 23.99 -4.14
N GLU A 60 -16.71 23.48 -3.40
CA GLU A 60 -16.58 23.63 -1.94
C GLU A 60 -15.94 24.96 -1.53
N GLY A 61 -15.18 25.59 -2.43
CA GLY A 61 -14.43 26.80 -2.13
C GLY A 61 -13.21 26.53 -1.26
N PHE A 62 -12.67 27.56 -0.61
CA PHE A 62 -11.44 27.42 0.18
C PHE A 62 -11.79 27.16 1.64
N MET A 63 -11.37 26.00 2.19
CA MET A 63 -11.69 25.60 3.56
C MET A 63 -13.21 25.62 3.86
N GLY A 64 -14.03 25.24 2.88
CA GLY A 64 -15.50 25.23 2.99
C GLY A 64 -16.17 26.60 2.81
N ASP A 65 -15.42 27.67 2.54
CA ASP A 65 -15.99 28.96 2.16
C ASP A 65 -16.32 28.97 0.67
N GLU A 66 -17.60 28.73 0.33
CA GLU A 66 -18.14 28.73 -1.04
C GLU A 66 -17.91 30.04 -1.81
N THR A 67 -17.60 31.15 -1.13
CA THR A 67 -17.25 32.42 -1.81
C THR A 67 -15.80 32.40 -2.31
N GLY A 68 -14.95 31.57 -1.72
CA GLY A 68 -13.53 31.39 -2.01
C GLY A 68 -13.22 30.51 -3.23
N LYS A 69 -14.07 30.47 -4.26
CA LYS A 69 -13.97 29.54 -5.40
C LYS A 69 -12.64 29.54 -6.12
N VAL A 70 -12.03 30.72 -6.31
CA VAL A 70 -10.72 30.84 -6.97
C VAL A 70 -9.63 30.15 -6.13
N ALA A 71 -9.61 30.41 -4.83
CA ALA A 71 -8.67 29.79 -3.91
C ALA A 71 -8.93 28.27 -3.79
N GLY A 72 -10.20 27.86 -3.72
CA GLY A 72 -10.59 26.45 -3.75
C GLY A 72 -10.18 25.74 -5.04
N THR A 73 -10.32 26.38 -6.20
CA THR A 73 -9.84 25.82 -7.49
C THR A 73 -8.32 25.63 -7.49
N VAL A 74 -7.56 26.60 -6.96
CA VAL A 74 -6.10 26.47 -6.85
C VAL A 74 -5.72 25.32 -5.93
N MET A 75 -6.40 25.16 -4.79
CA MET A 75 -6.21 24.01 -3.90
C MET A 75 -6.55 22.69 -4.61
N GLY A 76 -7.69 22.62 -5.31
CA GLY A 76 -8.07 21.45 -6.09
C GLY A 76 -7.07 21.04 -7.18
N ILE A 77 -6.29 21.98 -7.73
CA ILE A 77 -5.16 21.65 -8.62
C ILE A 77 -4.06 20.92 -7.85
N PHE A 78 -3.68 21.42 -6.67
CA PHE A 78 -2.65 20.79 -5.84
C PHE A 78 -3.12 19.43 -5.33
N ASP A 79 -4.34 19.34 -4.82
CA ASP A 79 -4.93 18.09 -4.33
C ASP A 79 -5.05 17.08 -5.48
N GLY A 80 -5.50 17.51 -6.65
CA GLY A 80 -5.56 16.70 -7.85
C GLY A 80 -4.21 16.14 -8.30
N LEU A 81 -3.12 16.90 -8.18
CA LEU A 81 -1.77 16.41 -8.47
C LEU A 81 -1.28 15.41 -7.41
N CYS A 82 -1.54 15.68 -6.13
CA CYS A 82 -1.19 14.78 -5.04
C CYS A 82 -1.95 13.45 -5.15
N HIS A 83 -3.26 13.51 -5.39
CA HIS A 83 -4.13 12.34 -5.57
C HIS A 83 -3.78 11.56 -6.82
N PHE A 84 -3.52 12.25 -7.94
CA PHE A 84 -3.01 11.61 -9.16
C PHE A 84 -1.74 10.82 -8.88
N ALA A 85 -0.74 11.44 -8.24
CA ALA A 85 0.53 10.81 -7.94
C ALA A 85 0.37 9.65 -6.95
N GLY A 86 -0.40 9.86 -5.87
CA GLY A 86 -0.67 8.85 -4.85
C GLY A 86 -1.40 7.63 -5.39
N ARG A 87 -2.48 7.84 -6.15
CA ARG A 87 -3.25 6.78 -6.81
C ARG A 87 -2.46 6.05 -7.87
N THR A 88 -1.69 6.76 -8.68
CA THR A 88 -0.82 6.12 -9.69
C THR A 88 0.26 5.29 -9.01
N ALA A 89 0.90 5.81 -7.95
CA ALA A 89 1.94 5.09 -7.24
C ALA A 89 1.41 3.85 -6.51
N SER A 90 0.28 3.96 -5.80
CA SER A 90 -0.38 2.80 -5.17
C SER A 90 -0.85 1.80 -6.22
N GLY A 91 -1.37 2.28 -7.35
CA GLY A 91 -1.72 1.46 -8.50
C GLY A 91 -0.55 0.65 -9.05
N LEU A 92 0.62 1.28 -9.22
CA LEU A 92 1.84 0.60 -9.69
C LEU A 92 2.33 -0.44 -8.69
N VAL A 93 2.29 -0.13 -7.39
CA VAL A 93 2.68 -1.05 -6.32
C VAL A 93 1.77 -2.27 -6.30
N ASP A 94 0.46 -2.09 -6.45
CA ASP A 94 -0.50 -3.19 -6.52
C ASP A 94 -0.37 -3.99 -7.82
N LEU A 95 -0.17 -3.31 -8.97
CA LEU A 95 -0.05 -3.94 -10.28
C LEU A 95 1.19 -4.83 -10.37
N PHE A 96 2.33 -4.35 -9.91
CA PHE A 96 3.61 -5.09 -9.99
C PHE A 96 3.90 -5.93 -8.75
N GLY A 97 3.30 -5.59 -7.62
CA GLY A 97 3.38 -6.32 -6.35
C GLY A 97 2.14 -7.18 -6.08
N PHE A 98 1.32 -7.50 -7.08
CA PHE A 98 0.04 -8.22 -6.86
C PHE A 98 0.18 -9.55 -6.11
N TRP A 99 1.36 -10.17 -6.17
CA TRP A 99 1.72 -11.44 -5.52
C TRP A 99 2.37 -11.27 -4.13
N THR A 100 2.64 -10.03 -3.71
CA THR A 100 3.23 -9.73 -2.38
C THR A 100 2.15 -9.66 -1.32
N ALA A 101 2.50 -10.05 -0.09
CA ALA A 101 1.68 -9.78 1.08
C ALA A 101 1.64 -8.27 1.36
N ASN A 102 0.53 -7.76 1.88
CA ASN A 102 0.31 -6.34 2.14
C ASN A 102 0.15 -6.06 3.66
N PRO A 103 0.38 -4.82 4.10
CA PRO A 103 -0.10 -4.38 5.42
C PRO A 103 -1.61 -4.63 5.52
N VAL A 104 -2.08 -4.95 6.74
CA VAL A 104 -3.50 -5.24 7.01
C VAL A 104 -4.40 -4.10 6.54
N ASP A 105 -4.03 -2.87 6.88
CA ASP A 105 -4.66 -1.65 6.39
C ASP A 105 -3.67 -0.47 6.38
N ASN A 106 -4.15 0.71 5.96
CA ASN A 106 -3.44 1.98 6.11
C ASN A 106 -4.14 2.92 7.10
N ALA A 107 -4.92 2.39 8.05
CA ALA A 107 -5.69 3.21 8.99
C ALA A 107 -4.74 4.06 9.86
N GLY A 108 -4.76 5.37 9.65
CA GLY A 108 -3.87 6.31 10.32
C GLY A 108 -2.40 6.18 9.91
N VAL A 109 -2.12 5.58 8.75
CA VAL A 109 -0.76 5.44 8.19
C VAL A 109 -0.71 6.13 6.82
N GLY A 110 -0.15 7.33 6.80
CA GLY A 110 -0.18 8.23 5.66
C GLY A 110 -1.50 8.97 5.51
N LEU A 111 -1.56 9.85 4.52
CA LEU A 111 -2.79 10.52 4.13
C LEU A 111 -3.64 9.55 3.30
N PRO A 112 -4.95 9.43 3.55
CA PRO A 112 -5.82 8.62 2.72
C PRO A 112 -6.20 9.36 1.43
N LEU A 113 -6.48 8.59 0.37
CA LEU A 113 -7.27 9.06 -0.76
C LEU A 113 -8.72 9.24 -0.32
N ASP A 114 -9.42 10.21 -0.92
CA ASP A 114 -10.82 10.51 -0.58
C ASP A 114 -11.77 9.33 -0.89
N ALA A 115 -11.44 8.53 -1.90
CA ALA A 115 -12.28 7.44 -2.39
C ALA A 115 -11.50 6.22 -2.88
N GLU A 116 -12.19 5.09 -3.04
CA GLU A 116 -11.61 3.85 -3.55
C GLU A 116 -11.19 4.00 -5.01
N TYR A 117 -12.00 4.67 -5.84
CA TYR A 117 -11.71 4.92 -7.26
C TYR A 117 -11.70 6.41 -7.62
N ALA A 118 -10.96 6.78 -8.67
CA ALA A 118 -10.71 8.18 -9.06
C ALA A 118 -11.96 8.96 -9.52
N TRP A 119 -13.04 8.26 -9.88
CA TRP A 119 -14.30 8.85 -10.35
C TRP A 119 -15.35 8.95 -9.24
N GLU A 120 -15.02 8.52 -8.03
CA GLU A 120 -15.86 8.65 -6.85
C GLU A 120 -15.53 9.98 -6.15
N GLU A 121 -16.56 10.65 -5.62
CA GLU A 121 -16.40 11.95 -4.96
C GLU A 121 -15.61 11.84 -3.64
N GLY A 122 -15.87 10.76 -2.90
CA GLY A 122 -15.17 10.45 -1.66
C GLY A 122 -15.41 11.46 -0.53
N GLU A 123 -14.80 11.18 0.61
CA GLU A 123 -14.80 12.08 1.76
C GLU A 123 -13.44 12.78 1.83
N PRO A 124 -13.36 14.12 1.71
CA PRO A 124 -12.11 14.84 1.80
C PRO A 124 -11.43 14.64 3.16
N TYR A 125 -10.14 14.34 3.14
CA TYR A 125 -9.36 14.21 4.36
C TYR A 125 -8.85 15.57 4.86
N ASP A 126 -9.31 15.99 6.03
CA ASP A 126 -8.80 17.22 6.66
C ASP A 126 -7.56 16.94 7.51
N MET A 127 -6.39 17.37 7.03
CA MET A 127 -5.13 17.28 7.76
C MET A 127 -5.10 18.16 9.02
N PHE A 128 -6.00 19.14 9.13
CA PHE A 128 -6.08 20.08 10.24
C PHE A 128 -7.10 19.68 11.31
N ASP A 129 -7.86 18.61 11.12
CA ASP A 129 -8.79 18.06 12.12
C ASP A 129 -8.19 16.80 12.79
N PRO A 130 -8.02 16.76 14.13
CA PRO A 130 -8.26 17.82 15.12
C PRO A 130 -7.19 18.91 15.18
N ASN A 131 -6.01 18.65 14.62
CA ASN A 131 -4.94 19.62 14.41
C ASN A 131 -3.92 19.05 13.40
N LEU A 132 -3.08 19.91 12.83
CA LEU A 132 -2.06 19.51 11.85
C LEU A 132 -1.12 18.40 12.34
N MET A 133 -0.82 18.35 13.64
CA MET A 133 0.06 17.33 14.19
C MET A 133 -0.61 15.95 14.17
N ASP A 134 -1.88 15.88 14.56
CA ASP A 134 -2.63 14.63 14.68
C ASP A 134 -3.20 14.12 13.36
N GLY A 135 -3.74 15.02 12.52
CA GLY A 135 -4.30 14.69 11.21
C GLY A 135 -3.25 14.61 10.10
N GLY A 136 -2.23 15.47 10.11
CA GLY A 136 -1.22 15.50 9.06
C GLY A 136 0.08 14.77 9.42
N VAL A 137 0.79 15.28 10.43
CA VAL A 137 2.18 14.89 10.71
C VAL A 137 2.29 13.47 11.27
N LYS A 138 1.41 13.07 12.19
CA LYS A 138 1.46 11.73 12.81
C LYS A 138 1.23 10.62 11.79
N PRO A 139 0.20 10.64 10.91
CA PRO A 139 0.03 9.62 9.89
C PRO A 139 1.21 9.53 8.92
N ILE A 140 1.74 10.67 8.47
CA ILE A 140 2.94 10.72 7.61
C ILE A 140 4.15 10.09 8.32
N GLY A 141 4.37 10.46 9.59
CA GLY A 141 5.43 9.89 10.42
C GLY A 141 5.28 8.39 10.63
N LYS A 142 4.06 7.89 10.87
CA LYS A 142 3.76 6.46 10.95
C LYS A 142 4.08 5.74 9.63
N LYS A 143 3.73 6.33 8.48
CA LYS A 143 4.06 5.76 7.17
C LYS A 143 5.57 5.68 6.96
N LEU A 144 6.31 6.73 7.32
CA LEU A 144 7.77 6.72 7.28
C LEU A 144 8.37 5.64 8.19
N LEU A 145 7.89 5.53 9.43
CA LEU A 145 8.37 4.55 10.41
C LEU A 145 8.05 3.11 9.98
N ARG A 146 6.84 2.86 9.46
CA ARG A 146 6.46 1.56 8.87
C ARG A 146 7.37 1.24 7.70
N GLY A 147 7.59 2.20 6.80
CA GLY A 147 8.47 2.07 5.65
C GLY A 147 9.90 1.68 6.03
N ALA A 148 10.48 2.43 6.97
CA ALA A 148 11.82 2.18 7.49
C ALA A 148 11.90 0.85 8.27
N GLY A 149 10.91 0.56 9.11
CA GLY A 149 10.82 -0.70 9.86
C GLY A 149 10.78 -1.91 8.92
N ASN A 150 9.99 -1.83 7.86
CA ASN A 150 9.92 -2.89 6.85
C ASN A 150 11.25 -3.10 6.11
N ILE A 151 11.97 -2.03 5.73
CA ILE A 151 13.28 -2.15 5.05
C ILE A 151 14.38 -2.66 5.99
N PHE A 152 14.51 -2.06 7.17
CA PHE A 152 15.65 -2.35 8.04
C PHE A 152 15.45 -3.58 8.92
N LEU A 153 14.20 -3.89 9.27
CA LEU A 153 13.86 -4.98 10.17
C LEU A 153 13.07 -6.09 9.47
N GLY A 154 12.68 -5.93 8.20
CA GLY A 154 12.02 -6.97 7.39
C GLY A 154 12.75 -8.30 7.36
N VAL A 155 14.09 -8.28 7.46
CA VAL A 155 14.94 -9.48 7.52
C VAL A 155 14.63 -10.38 8.72
N ALA A 156 14.01 -9.83 9.78
CA ALA A 156 13.58 -10.58 10.96
C ALA A 156 12.48 -11.62 10.67
N GLU A 157 11.74 -11.45 9.57
CA GLU A 157 10.74 -12.43 9.09
C GLU A 157 11.39 -13.79 8.79
N LEU A 158 12.65 -13.81 8.32
CA LEU A 158 13.33 -15.05 7.94
C LEU A 158 13.47 -16.00 9.13
N PRO A 159 14.16 -15.65 10.23
CA PRO A 159 14.25 -16.54 11.38
C PRO A 159 12.88 -16.75 12.07
N GLY A 160 12.00 -15.72 12.13
CA GLY A 160 10.69 -15.84 12.77
C GLY A 160 9.78 -16.89 12.10
N GLN A 161 9.60 -16.78 10.78
CA GLN A 161 8.77 -17.72 10.02
C GLN A 161 9.39 -19.12 9.94
N VAL A 162 10.72 -19.26 9.98
CA VAL A 162 11.39 -20.57 10.05
C VAL A 162 11.12 -21.27 11.38
N ILE A 163 11.17 -20.53 12.50
CA ILE A 163 10.83 -21.08 13.83
C ILE A 163 9.36 -21.50 13.87
N LYS A 164 8.46 -20.63 13.38
CA LYS A 164 7.02 -20.90 13.26
C LYS A 164 6.74 -22.14 12.41
N GLY A 165 7.32 -22.23 11.22
CA GLY A 165 7.17 -23.42 10.36
C GLY A 165 7.74 -24.69 11.00
N ALA A 166 8.85 -24.60 11.74
CA ALA A 166 9.40 -25.75 12.44
C ALA A 166 8.51 -26.22 13.60
N SER A 167 7.88 -25.31 14.35
CA SER A 167 6.94 -25.65 15.43
C SER A 167 5.64 -26.27 14.90
N GLU A 168 5.22 -25.87 13.71
CA GLU A 168 4.06 -26.41 12.98
C GLU A 168 4.37 -27.72 12.23
N GLY A 169 5.63 -28.18 12.22
CA GLY A 169 6.04 -29.40 11.52
C GLY A 169 6.24 -29.26 10.00
N ALA A 170 6.28 -28.02 9.49
CA ALA A 170 6.50 -27.67 8.08
C ALA A 170 7.64 -26.63 7.92
N PRO A 171 8.90 -27.00 8.24
CA PRO A 171 10.04 -26.06 8.23
C PRO A 171 10.37 -25.52 6.84
N ASP A 172 10.10 -26.28 5.78
CA ASP A 172 10.26 -25.87 4.39
C ASP A 172 9.27 -24.75 4.00
N LEU A 173 8.01 -24.86 4.44
CA LEU A 173 7.02 -23.79 4.28
C LEU A 173 7.42 -22.54 5.07
N GLY A 174 7.98 -22.71 6.27
CA GLY A 174 8.53 -21.60 7.06
C GLY A 174 9.62 -20.81 6.32
N ILE A 175 10.53 -21.50 5.63
CA ILE A 175 11.57 -20.86 4.80
C ILE A 175 10.96 -20.10 3.63
N ILE A 176 10.03 -20.72 2.90
CA ILE A 176 9.37 -20.10 1.74
C ILE A 176 8.59 -18.86 2.18
N LYS A 177 7.81 -18.97 3.26
CA LYS A 177 7.02 -17.88 3.81
C LYS A 177 7.92 -16.75 4.33
N GLY A 178 8.99 -17.06 5.04
CA GLY A 178 9.96 -16.06 5.50
C GLY A 178 10.59 -15.26 4.36
N LEU A 179 11.02 -15.93 3.28
CA LEU A 179 11.56 -15.25 2.09
C LEU A 179 10.52 -14.36 1.41
N TRP A 180 9.29 -14.86 1.29
CA TRP A 180 8.20 -14.13 0.67
C TRP A 180 7.74 -12.92 1.50
N TYR A 181 7.62 -13.07 2.82
CA TYR A 181 7.28 -11.99 3.74
C TYR A 181 8.38 -10.94 3.76
N TRP A 182 9.65 -11.34 3.88
CA TRP A 182 10.76 -10.38 3.80
C TRP A 182 10.71 -9.57 2.51
N TYR A 183 10.59 -10.20 1.34
CA TYR A 183 10.50 -9.46 0.09
C TYR A 183 9.27 -8.54 0.03
N SER A 184 8.13 -9.02 0.49
CA SER A 184 6.89 -8.23 0.54
C SER A 184 7.07 -7.00 1.45
N ARG A 185 7.75 -7.14 2.59
CA ARG A 185 8.14 -6.04 3.46
C ARG A 185 9.04 -5.05 2.73
N GLU A 186 10.04 -5.49 1.96
CA GLU A 186 10.89 -4.58 1.17
C GLU A 186 10.05 -3.77 0.18
N VAL A 187 9.16 -4.42 -0.59
CA VAL A 187 8.29 -3.72 -1.56
C VAL A 187 7.44 -2.64 -0.91
N TYR A 188 6.76 -2.97 0.20
CA TYR A 188 5.93 -2.02 0.91
C TYR A 188 6.74 -0.98 1.68
N GLY A 189 7.92 -1.36 2.16
CA GLY A 189 8.87 -0.48 2.81
C GLY A 189 9.35 0.63 1.88
N PHE A 190 9.82 0.27 0.69
CA PHE A 190 10.20 1.22 -0.35
C PHE A 190 9.02 2.06 -0.82
N SER A 191 7.86 1.43 -1.05
CA SER A 191 6.63 2.14 -1.44
C SER A 191 6.26 3.21 -0.41
N ASP A 192 6.25 2.88 0.87
CA ASP A 192 5.87 3.80 1.94
C ASP A 192 6.83 4.98 2.06
N ILE A 193 8.14 4.75 1.90
CA ILE A 193 9.13 5.83 1.90
C ILE A 193 8.98 6.74 0.68
N VAL A 194 8.87 6.16 -0.51
CA VAL A 194 8.78 6.93 -1.77
C VAL A 194 7.47 7.73 -1.84
N THR A 195 6.38 7.16 -1.31
CA THR A 195 5.04 7.76 -1.33
C THR A 195 4.67 8.44 -0.01
N VAL A 196 5.64 8.72 0.87
CA VAL A 196 5.37 9.15 2.26
C VAL A 196 4.51 10.41 2.35
N LEU A 197 4.64 11.33 1.38
CA LEU A 197 3.88 12.57 1.28
C LEU A 197 2.66 12.46 0.36
N LEU A 198 2.47 11.32 -0.29
CA LEU A 198 1.37 11.10 -1.23
C LEU A 198 0.21 10.37 -0.53
N PRO A 199 -1.04 10.72 -0.87
CA PRO A 199 -2.19 9.99 -0.37
C PRO A 199 -2.19 8.55 -0.88
N GLY A 200 -2.64 7.61 -0.05
CA GLY A 200 -2.71 6.19 -0.35
C GLY A 200 -4.11 5.62 -0.15
N THR A 201 -4.35 4.41 -0.64
CA THR A 201 -5.63 3.73 -0.41
C THR A 201 -5.80 3.47 1.09
N LYS A 202 -6.98 3.73 1.65
CA LYS A 202 -7.26 3.47 3.07
C LYS A 202 -7.24 1.96 3.36
N ASP A 203 -7.96 1.22 2.52
CA ASP A 203 -8.05 -0.23 2.62
C ASP A 203 -7.04 -0.90 1.71
N GLN A 204 -6.59 -2.08 2.12
CA GLN A 204 -5.65 -2.89 1.37
C GLN A 204 -6.37 -4.13 0.84
N VAL A 205 -6.16 -4.46 -0.43
CA VAL A 205 -6.69 -5.69 -1.04
C VAL A 205 -5.55 -6.63 -1.35
N GLY A 206 -5.77 -7.91 -1.17
CA GLY A 206 -4.73 -8.92 -1.22
C GLY A 206 -4.65 -9.68 0.09
N MET A 207 -3.50 -10.30 0.31
CA MET A 207 -3.26 -11.13 1.48
C MET A 207 -2.45 -10.35 2.53
N PRO A 208 -3.01 -10.11 3.72
CA PRO A 208 -2.30 -9.39 4.76
C PRO A 208 -1.11 -10.21 5.28
N PHE A 209 -0.09 -9.53 5.79
CA PHE A 209 0.86 -10.16 6.70
C PHE A 209 0.10 -10.77 7.90
N ASP A 210 0.60 -11.88 8.43
CA ASP A 210 0.06 -12.43 9.68
C ASP A 210 0.38 -11.47 10.84
N GLU A 211 1.55 -10.83 10.78
CA GLU A 211 2.10 -9.97 11.82
C GLU A 211 2.04 -8.48 11.44
N GLU A 212 1.85 -7.59 12.41
CA GLU A 212 1.89 -6.14 12.17
C GLU A 212 3.32 -5.72 11.81
N TYR A 213 4.31 -6.15 12.59
CA TYR A 213 5.72 -5.83 12.38
C TYR A 213 6.58 -7.07 12.07
N PRO A 214 7.68 -6.90 11.32
CA PRO A 214 8.58 -7.99 10.97
C PRO A 214 9.15 -8.83 12.12
N TRP A 215 9.29 -8.24 13.30
CA TRP A 215 9.90 -8.88 14.47
C TRP A 215 8.88 -9.60 15.36
N ASP A 216 7.58 -9.41 15.16
CA ASP A 216 6.56 -10.07 15.97
C ASP A 216 6.60 -11.58 15.76
N ALA A 217 6.89 -12.03 14.53
CA ALA A 217 7.10 -13.44 14.20
C ALA A 217 8.23 -14.10 15.01
N LEU A 218 9.23 -13.33 15.46
CA LEU A 218 10.27 -13.82 16.35
C LEU A 218 9.82 -13.83 17.81
N VAL A 219 9.21 -12.73 18.26
CA VAL A 219 8.82 -12.55 19.67
C VAL A 219 7.75 -13.55 20.08
N ASP A 220 6.76 -13.79 19.22
CA ASP A 220 5.62 -14.66 19.53
C ASP A 220 5.99 -16.15 19.59
N ASN A 221 7.16 -16.51 19.07
CA ASN A 221 7.65 -17.90 19.00
C ASN A 221 8.87 -18.19 19.91
N MET A 222 9.26 -17.25 20.77
CA MET A 222 10.31 -17.40 21.79
C MET A 222 9.73 -17.67 23.18
#